data_AF-A0A4Y2U1J4-F1
#
_entry.id   AF-A0A4Y2U1J4-F1
#
_cell.length_a   1.000
_cell.length_b   1.000
_cell.length_c   1.000
_cell.angle_alpha   90.00
_cell.angle_beta   90.00
_cell.angle_gamma   90.00
#
_symmetry.space_group_name_H-M   'P 1'
#
loop_
_entity.id
_entity.type
_entity.pdbx_description
1 polymer ?
#
loop_
_entity_poly.entity_id
_entity_poly.type
_entity_poly.pdbx_seq_one_letter_code
_entity_poly.pdbx_strand_id
1 'polypeptide(L)'
;MASEKIISELGKNVNVLYAAKDSMPSIQIQKQINKLSDDLKKEKQSLKRKRQNAEYQRKHRTTKRIKLEGICHDNPDIKRKLSLRDSVGRPSLNVDQPLLLKTIAYIAIIRSAADAKRRSESIRSVKTLDDVTAELIKVGFTISRSGTYLRLLPRNSSTIEGRRHFITVPVKLSRAQADYHRSHIDSQFAATSIRYLETLASILGPTQVFFLSQDDKARVPLGITAAN
;
A
#
# COMPACT_ATOMS: atom_id res chain seq x y z
N MET A 1 -12.03 31.51 -31.35
CA MET A 1 -13.48 31.48 -31.07
C MET A 1 -13.95 32.67 -30.23
N ALA A 2 -13.64 32.77 -28.92
CA ALA A 2 -14.14 33.88 -28.09
C ALA A 2 -13.64 35.28 -28.56
N SER A 3 -12.33 35.43 -28.80
CA SER A 3 -11.73 36.69 -29.26
C SER A 3 -12.14 37.09 -30.69
N GLU A 4 -12.43 36.13 -31.56
CA GLU A 4 -12.90 36.39 -32.93
C GLU A 4 -14.36 36.88 -32.93
N LYS A 5 -15.20 36.33 -32.05
CA LYS A 5 -16.56 36.83 -31.83
C LYS A 5 -16.56 38.26 -31.29
N ILE A 6 -15.70 38.55 -30.30
CA ILE A 6 -15.55 39.90 -29.74
C ILE A 6 -15.10 40.91 -30.82
N ILE A 7 -14.13 40.56 -31.66
CA ILE A 7 -13.70 41.44 -32.77
C ILE A 7 -14.83 41.63 -33.79
N SER A 8 -15.62 40.59 -34.08
CA SER A 8 -16.76 40.69 -34.98
C SER A 8 -17.87 41.59 -34.41
N GLU A 9 -18.18 41.47 -33.13
CA GLU A 9 -19.17 42.29 -32.42
C GLU A 9 -18.72 43.75 -32.33
N LEU A 10 -17.46 44.00 -31.96
CA LEU A 10 -16.88 45.35 -31.96
C LEU A 10 -16.91 45.97 -33.37
N GLY A 11 -16.62 45.19 -34.41
CA GLY A 11 -16.72 45.65 -35.80
C GLY A 11 -18.14 46.03 -36.21
N LYS A 12 -19.14 45.23 -35.82
CA LYS A 12 -20.55 45.54 -36.05
C LYS A 12 -20.98 46.82 -35.32
N ASN A 13 -20.59 46.97 -34.06
CA ASN A 13 -20.93 48.13 -33.24
C ASN A 13 -20.31 49.43 -33.77
N VAL A 14 -19.06 49.36 -34.26
CA VAL A 14 -18.40 50.49 -34.92
C VAL A 14 -19.14 50.91 -36.19
N ASN A 15 -19.55 49.95 -37.03
CA ASN A 15 -20.29 50.24 -38.26
C ASN A 15 -21.67 50.87 -37.99
N VAL A 16 -22.39 50.42 -36.96
CA VAL A 16 -23.67 51.02 -36.53
C VAL A 16 -23.48 52.47 -36.09
N LEU A 17 -22.40 52.78 -35.37
CA LEU A 17 -22.10 54.15 -34.94
C LEU A 17 -21.66 55.05 -36.09
N TYR A 18 -20.97 54.52 -37.10
CA TYR A 18 -20.67 55.27 -38.33
C TYR A 18 -21.97 55.64 -39.07
N ALA A 19 -22.91 54.72 -39.24
CA ALA A 19 -24.20 55.00 -39.85
C ALA A 19 -25.02 56.04 -39.06
N ALA A 20 -24.97 55.99 -37.72
CA ALA A 20 -25.63 57.00 -36.87
C ALA A 20 -24.98 58.38 -36.95
N LYS A 21 -23.64 58.44 -37.08
CA LYS A 21 -22.90 59.70 -37.27
C LYS A 21 -23.28 60.39 -38.58
N ASP A 22 -23.43 59.62 -39.66
CA ASP A 22 -23.80 60.15 -40.98
C ASP A 22 -25.22 60.74 -40.99
N SER A 23 -26.10 60.25 -40.09
CA SER A 23 -27.45 60.78 -39.91
C SER A 23 -27.51 62.03 -39.00
N MET A 24 -26.72 62.09 -37.91
CA MET A 24 -26.66 63.24 -36.99
C MET A 24 -25.26 63.36 -36.33
N PRO A 25 -24.43 64.35 -36.72
CA PRO A 25 -23.10 64.51 -36.16
C PRO A 25 -23.13 64.94 -34.68
N SER A 26 -22.64 64.09 -33.78
CA SER A 26 -22.46 64.42 -32.36
C SER A 26 -21.03 64.12 -31.91
N ILE A 27 -20.45 65.03 -31.11
CA ILE A 27 -19.13 64.89 -30.48
C ILE A 27 -19.07 63.60 -29.63
N GLN A 28 -20.19 63.21 -29.03
CA GLN A 28 -20.30 62.04 -28.17
C GLN A 28 -20.20 60.73 -28.97
N ILE A 29 -20.82 60.69 -30.16
CA ILE A 29 -20.72 59.56 -31.10
C ILE A 29 -19.28 59.41 -31.61
N GLN A 30 -18.60 60.53 -31.95
CA GLN A 30 -17.21 60.49 -32.40
C GLN A 30 -16.25 59.94 -31.32
N LYS A 31 -16.45 60.31 -30.05
CA LYS A 31 -15.67 59.77 -28.93
C LYS A 31 -15.88 58.25 -28.77
N GLN A 32 -17.11 57.78 -28.92
CA GLN A 32 -17.41 56.34 -28.86
C GLN A 32 -16.79 55.55 -30.02
N ILE A 33 -16.84 56.09 -31.24
CA ILE A 33 -16.19 55.49 -32.42
C ILE A 33 -14.67 55.35 -32.20
N ASN A 34 -14.01 56.39 -31.71
CA ASN A 34 -12.56 56.36 -31.45
C ASN A 34 -12.22 55.29 -30.39
N LYS A 35 -12.98 55.26 -29.28
CA LYS A 35 -12.77 54.28 -28.20
C LYS A 35 -12.94 52.83 -28.69
N LEU A 36 -14.03 52.54 -29.39
CA LEU A 36 -14.28 51.20 -29.93
C LEU A 36 -13.26 50.80 -31.00
N SER A 37 -12.77 51.76 -31.80
CA SER A 37 -11.72 51.50 -32.79
C SER A 37 -10.38 51.15 -32.14
N ASP A 38 -10.03 51.80 -31.03
CA ASP A 38 -8.83 51.49 -30.25
C ASP A 38 -8.94 50.11 -29.58
N ASP A 39 -10.11 49.78 -29.03
CA ASP A 39 -10.35 48.48 -28.43
C ASP A 39 -10.33 47.35 -29.48
N LEU A 40 -10.85 47.60 -30.68
CA LEU A 40 -10.76 46.68 -31.82
C LEU A 40 -9.31 46.46 -32.26
N LYS A 41 -8.47 47.52 -32.29
CA LYS A 41 -7.03 47.41 -32.55
C LYS A 41 -6.32 46.56 -31.48
N LYS A 42 -6.59 46.81 -30.20
CA LYS A 42 -6.01 46.05 -29.08
C LYS A 42 -6.37 44.57 -29.16
N GLU A 43 -7.64 44.24 -29.41
CA GLU A 43 -8.09 42.86 -29.51
C GLU A 43 -7.51 42.13 -30.72
N LYS A 44 -7.41 42.79 -31.88
CA LYS A 44 -6.70 42.24 -33.05
C LYS A 44 -5.23 41.95 -32.76
N GLN A 45 -4.54 42.85 -32.06
CA GLN A 45 -3.14 42.65 -31.68
C GLN A 45 -2.97 41.51 -30.65
N SER A 46 -3.88 41.44 -29.67
CA SER A 46 -3.94 40.34 -28.69
C SER A 46 -4.15 38.99 -29.37
N LEU A 47 -5.09 38.90 -30.32
CA LEU A 47 -5.33 37.69 -31.10
C LEU A 47 -4.08 37.27 -31.90
N LYS A 48 -3.40 38.22 -32.56
CA LYS A 48 -2.17 37.96 -33.32
C LYS A 48 -1.08 37.35 -32.42
N ARG A 49 -0.85 37.94 -31.23
CA ARG A 49 0.13 37.43 -30.26
C ARG A 49 -0.23 36.02 -29.77
N LYS A 50 -1.51 35.76 -29.47
CA LYS A 50 -1.98 34.44 -29.03
C LYS A 50 -1.77 33.36 -30.10
N ARG A 51 -2.05 33.68 -31.37
CA ARG A 51 -1.80 32.77 -32.51
C ARG A 51 -0.32 32.45 -32.65
N GLN A 52 0.54 33.47 -32.63
CA GLN A 52 1.99 33.29 -32.68
C GLN A 52 2.51 32.43 -31.52
N ASN A 53 2.09 32.71 -30.29
CA ASN A 53 2.48 31.92 -29.13
C ASN A 53 2.02 30.46 -29.25
N ALA A 54 0.81 30.21 -29.77
CA ALA A 54 0.35 28.85 -30.01
C ALA A 54 1.21 28.11 -31.04
N GLU A 55 1.60 28.77 -32.13
CA GLU A 55 2.52 28.21 -33.12
C GLU A 55 3.91 27.94 -32.54
N TYR A 56 4.47 28.88 -31.79
CA TYR A 56 5.76 28.70 -31.12
C TYR A 56 5.72 27.53 -30.14
N GLN A 57 4.66 27.41 -29.34
CA GLN A 57 4.49 26.27 -28.43
C GLN A 57 4.37 24.95 -29.18
N ARG A 58 3.63 24.91 -30.30
CA ARG A 58 3.53 23.71 -31.14
C ARG A 58 4.90 23.32 -31.70
N LYS A 59 5.63 24.27 -32.30
CA LYS A 59 6.98 24.04 -32.83
C LYS A 59 7.96 23.58 -31.73
N HIS A 60 7.91 24.20 -30.56
CA HIS A 60 8.76 23.81 -29.45
C HIS A 60 8.46 22.37 -28.99
N ARG A 61 7.18 22.00 -28.86
CA ARG A 61 6.78 20.63 -28.51
C ARG A 61 7.23 19.62 -29.56
N THR A 62 7.07 19.91 -30.86
CA THR A 62 7.52 19.02 -31.94
C THR A 62 9.03 18.86 -31.95
N THR A 63 9.79 19.96 -31.83
CA THR A 63 11.26 19.90 -31.78
C THR A 63 11.74 19.11 -30.57
N LYS A 64 11.12 19.30 -29.40
CA LYS A 64 11.45 18.53 -28.19
C LYS A 64 11.15 17.04 -28.38
N ARG A 65 10.03 16.70 -29.02
CA ARG A 65 9.66 15.31 -29.33
C ARG A 65 10.66 14.66 -30.28
N ILE A 66 11.01 15.31 -31.39
CA ILE A 66 11.98 14.80 -32.36
C ILE A 66 13.36 14.60 -31.71
N LYS A 67 13.83 15.55 -30.90
CA LYS A 67 15.09 15.40 -30.16
C LYS A 67 15.06 14.21 -29.20
N LEU A 68 13.96 14.02 -28.47
CA LEU A 68 13.79 12.86 -27.58
C LEU A 68 13.74 11.54 -28.36
N GLU A 69 13.07 11.51 -29.50
CA GLU A 69 13.02 10.34 -30.40
C GLU A 69 14.42 10.00 -30.93
N GLY A 70 15.21 11.00 -31.34
CA GLY A 70 16.60 10.83 -31.75
C GLY A 70 17.48 10.25 -30.64
N ILE A 71 17.43 10.85 -29.44
CA ILE A 71 18.18 10.35 -28.26
C ILE A 71 17.79 8.90 -27.92
N CYS A 72 16.50 8.56 -28.04
CA CYS A 72 16.01 7.20 -27.83
C CYS A 72 16.46 6.21 -28.92
N HIS A 73 16.73 6.68 -30.14
CA HIS A 73 17.29 5.85 -31.21
C HIS A 73 18.78 5.60 -31.01
N ASP A 74 19.53 6.64 -30.67
CA ASP A 74 20.98 6.58 -30.46
C ASP A 74 21.35 5.73 -29.23
N ASN A 75 20.49 5.72 -28.20
CA ASN A 75 20.73 5.00 -26.95
C ASN A 75 19.54 4.11 -26.55
N PRO A 76 19.55 2.81 -26.90
CA PRO A 76 18.45 1.91 -26.59
C PRO A 76 18.23 1.70 -25.08
N ASP A 77 19.27 1.87 -24.26
CA ASP A 77 19.15 1.79 -22.79
C ASP A 77 18.42 2.98 -22.19
N ILE A 78 18.59 4.18 -22.77
CA ILE A 78 17.83 5.38 -22.36
C ILE A 78 16.37 5.21 -22.77
N LYS A 79 16.10 4.63 -23.95
CA LYS A 79 14.74 4.29 -24.40
C LYS A 79 14.04 3.35 -23.43
N ARG A 80 14.73 2.32 -22.91
CA ARG A 80 14.19 1.41 -21.88
C ARG A 80 13.91 2.09 -20.55
N LYS A 81 14.67 3.12 -20.18
CA LYS A 81 14.45 3.90 -18.95
C LYS A 81 13.35 4.95 -19.10
N LEU A 82 13.20 5.52 -20.29
CA LEU A 82 12.21 6.56 -20.62
C LEU A 82 10.86 6.00 -21.09
N SER A 83 10.81 4.74 -21.51
CA SER A 83 9.55 4.09 -21.90
C SER A 83 8.55 4.22 -20.76
N LEU A 84 7.43 4.88 -21.05
CA LEU A 84 6.30 4.99 -20.14
C LEU A 84 5.89 3.57 -19.74
N ARG A 85 5.83 3.33 -18.43
CA ARG A 85 5.22 2.10 -17.90
C ARG A 85 3.75 2.08 -18.32
N ASP A 86 3.21 0.88 -18.53
CA ASP A 86 1.81 0.70 -18.94
C ASP A 86 0.81 1.28 -17.93
N SER A 87 1.21 1.37 -16.65
CA SER A 87 0.40 1.94 -15.57
C SER A 87 0.98 3.26 -15.06
N VAL A 88 0.11 4.26 -14.87
CA VAL A 88 0.43 5.50 -14.17
C VAL A 88 0.72 5.22 -12.69
N GLY A 89 1.78 5.81 -12.14
CA GLY A 89 2.10 5.75 -10.71
C GLY A 89 3.39 5.02 -10.36
N ARG A 90 3.68 4.91 -9.06
CA ARG A 90 4.84 4.16 -8.56
C ARG A 90 4.61 2.67 -8.84
N PRO A 91 5.57 1.95 -9.45
CA PRO A 91 5.44 0.53 -9.72
C PRO A 91 5.24 -0.23 -8.41
N SER A 92 4.39 -1.26 -8.46
CA SER A 92 4.26 -2.18 -7.33
C SER A 92 5.58 -2.91 -7.13
N LEU A 93 6.02 -3.06 -5.87
CA LEU A 93 7.21 -3.83 -5.54
C LEU A 93 7.14 -5.27 -6.07
N ASN A 94 5.93 -5.82 -6.27
CA ASN A 94 5.75 -7.15 -6.83
C ASN A 94 6.14 -7.23 -8.32
N VAL A 95 6.19 -6.10 -9.04
CA VAL A 95 6.70 -6.04 -10.42
C VAL A 95 8.22 -6.18 -10.41
N ASP A 96 8.88 -5.49 -9.47
CA ASP A 96 10.33 -5.53 -9.32
C ASP A 96 10.80 -6.86 -8.67
N GLN A 97 9.95 -7.47 -7.84
CA GLN A 97 10.23 -8.69 -7.06
C GLN A 97 9.07 -9.69 -7.15
N PRO A 98 8.89 -10.38 -8.30
CA PRO A 98 7.73 -11.24 -8.55
C PRO A 98 7.65 -12.47 -7.64
N LEU A 99 8.81 -12.94 -7.17
CA LEU A 99 8.89 -14.12 -6.29
C LEU A 99 8.55 -13.78 -4.83
N LEU A 100 8.43 -12.51 -4.46
CA LEU A 100 8.25 -12.08 -3.07
C LEU A 100 7.05 -12.75 -2.39
N LEU A 101 5.88 -12.74 -3.04
CA LEU A 101 4.67 -13.35 -2.47
C LEU A 101 4.80 -14.88 -2.35
N LYS A 102 5.44 -15.52 -3.33
CA LYS A 102 5.71 -16.96 -3.31
C LYS A 102 6.65 -17.32 -2.16
N THR A 103 7.68 -16.51 -1.92
CA THR A 103 8.62 -16.70 -0.82
C THR A 103 7.97 -16.42 0.53
N ILE A 104 7.15 -15.38 0.66
CA ILE A 104 6.35 -15.12 1.87
C ILE A 104 5.47 -16.32 2.18
N ALA A 105 4.76 -16.84 1.18
CA ALA A 105 3.95 -18.04 1.34
C ALA A 105 4.82 -19.23 1.73
N TYR A 106 5.95 -19.47 1.08
CA TYR A 106 6.86 -20.58 1.42
C TYR A 106 7.43 -20.50 2.84
N ILE A 107 7.81 -19.30 3.30
CA ILE A 107 8.31 -19.06 4.67
C ILE A 107 7.20 -19.27 5.70
N ALA A 108 6.00 -18.78 5.39
CA ALA A 108 4.83 -18.85 6.28
C ALA A 108 4.14 -20.23 6.26
N ILE A 109 4.26 -20.98 5.17
CA ILE A 109 3.80 -22.37 5.06
C ILE A 109 4.66 -23.18 6.01
N ILE A 110 3.97 -23.81 6.97
CA ILE A 110 4.52 -24.71 7.96
C ILE A 110 5.42 -25.73 7.26
N ARG A 111 6.74 -25.66 7.49
CA ARG A 111 7.59 -26.83 7.25
C ARG A 111 7.11 -27.88 8.24
N SER A 112 6.35 -28.85 7.75
CA SER A 112 6.06 -30.08 8.47
C SER A 112 7.35 -30.89 8.62
N ALA A 113 8.27 -30.37 9.41
CA ALA A 113 9.29 -31.18 10.03
C ALA A 113 8.60 -31.81 11.24
N ALA A 114 8.03 -33.00 11.03
CA ALA A 114 7.77 -33.88 12.15
C ALA A 114 9.13 -34.16 12.79
N ASP A 115 9.37 -33.60 13.97
CA ASP A 115 10.40 -34.13 14.86
C ASP A 115 10.11 -35.63 15.02
N ALA A 116 11.12 -36.48 14.81
CA ALA A 116 10.99 -37.93 14.90
C ALA A 116 10.40 -38.38 16.24
N LYS A 117 10.44 -37.53 17.28
CA LYS A 117 9.85 -37.78 18.61
C LYS A 117 8.45 -37.20 18.88
N ARG A 118 7.85 -36.38 18.00
CA ARG A 118 6.53 -35.74 18.23
C ARG A 118 5.68 -35.65 16.97
N ARG A 119 4.85 -36.67 16.73
CA ARG A 119 3.97 -36.78 15.56
C ARG A 119 2.65 -35.98 15.62
N SER A 120 2.49 -34.96 16.47
CA SER A 120 1.20 -34.25 16.59
C SER A 120 1.26 -32.72 16.70
N GLU A 121 2.43 -32.09 16.78
CA GLU A 121 2.52 -30.63 16.86
C GLU A 121 3.10 -30.07 15.56
N SER A 122 2.29 -29.30 14.82
CA SER A 122 2.79 -28.55 13.66
C SER A 122 3.72 -27.44 14.15
N ILE A 123 5.03 -27.57 13.98
CA ILE A 123 5.98 -26.51 14.31
C ILE A 123 5.80 -25.39 13.26
N ARG A 124 5.20 -24.26 13.66
CA ARG A 124 5.18 -23.08 12.79
C ARG A 124 6.62 -22.58 12.63
N SER A 125 7.08 -22.48 11.38
CA SER A 125 8.40 -21.96 11.00
C SER A 125 8.60 -20.51 11.44
N VAL A 126 7.52 -19.73 11.46
CA VAL A 126 7.55 -18.31 11.80
C VAL A 126 6.44 -17.95 12.78
N LYS A 127 6.78 -17.24 13.86
CA LYS A 127 5.86 -16.89 14.96
C LYS A 127 5.42 -15.43 14.92
N THR A 128 6.31 -14.52 14.53
CA THR A 128 6.04 -13.08 14.54
C THR A 128 6.22 -12.46 13.16
N LEU A 129 5.65 -11.27 12.96
CA LEU A 129 5.89 -10.47 11.76
C LEU A 129 7.38 -10.14 11.59
N ASP A 130 8.08 -9.89 12.70
CA ASP A 130 9.50 -9.55 12.71
C ASP A 130 10.35 -10.71 12.19
N ASP A 131 10.02 -11.93 12.59
CA ASP A 131 10.66 -13.15 12.08
C ASP A 131 10.46 -13.30 10.56
N VAL A 132 9.24 -13.07 10.03
CA VAL A 132 8.99 -13.11 8.58
C VAL A 132 9.87 -12.09 7.87
N THR A 133 9.95 -10.87 8.42
CA THR A 133 10.72 -9.79 7.81
C THR A 133 12.22 -10.08 7.83
N ALA A 134 12.73 -10.64 8.92
CA ALA A 134 14.12 -11.04 9.05
C ALA A 134 14.48 -12.15 8.04
N GLU A 135 13.62 -13.16 7.88
CA GLU A 135 13.81 -14.22 6.88
C GLU A 135 13.76 -13.68 5.44
N LEU A 136 12.85 -12.76 5.13
CA LEU A 136 12.81 -12.13 3.81
C LEU A 136 14.09 -11.32 3.52
N ILE A 137 14.62 -10.63 4.51
CA ILE A 137 15.89 -9.89 4.41
C ILE A 137 17.05 -10.87 4.18
N LYS A 138 17.09 -12.00 4.90
CA LYS A 138 18.10 -13.06 4.70
C LYS A 138 18.06 -13.65 3.28
N VAL A 139 16.87 -13.82 2.72
CA VAL A 139 16.68 -14.30 1.33
C VAL A 139 17.08 -13.23 0.30
N GLY A 140 17.29 -11.97 0.71
CA GLY A 140 17.75 -10.87 -0.13
C GLY A 140 16.66 -9.89 -0.56
N PHE A 141 15.46 -9.96 0.02
CA PHE A 141 14.39 -9.01 -0.26
C PHE A 141 14.55 -7.73 0.57
N THR A 142 14.51 -6.58 -0.10
CA THR A 142 14.53 -5.25 0.51
C THR A 142 13.11 -4.78 0.82
N ILE A 143 12.57 -5.21 1.96
CA ILE A 143 11.20 -4.89 2.39
C ILE A 143 11.17 -4.40 3.84
N SER A 144 10.34 -3.38 4.11
CA SER A 144 10.11 -2.91 5.47
C SER A 144 9.15 -3.82 6.25
N ARG A 145 9.18 -3.73 7.58
CA ARG A 145 8.23 -4.42 8.46
C ARG A 145 6.77 -4.15 8.10
N SER A 146 6.43 -2.86 7.94
CA SER A 146 5.09 -2.43 7.54
C SER A 146 4.72 -2.90 6.13
N GLY A 147 5.67 -2.90 5.20
CA GLY A 147 5.47 -3.43 3.86
C GLY A 147 5.16 -4.93 3.85
N THR A 148 5.77 -5.69 4.75
CA THR A 148 5.49 -7.12 4.91
C THR A 148 4.09 -7.34 5.50
N TYR A 149 3.71 -6.57 6.52
CA TYR A 149 2.38 -6.62 7.12
C TYR A 149 1.26 -6.38 6.09
N LEU A 150 1.37 -5.32 5.28
CA LEU A 150 0.37 -4.99 4.26
C LEU A 150 0.15 -6.11 3.22
N ARG A 151 1.16 -6.96 2.99
CA ARG A 151 1.08 -8.10 2.07
C ARG A 151 0.43 -9.34 2.67
N LEU A 152 0.41 -9.42 3.99
CA LEU A 152 -0.31 -10.47 4.72
C LEU A 152 -1.80 -10.14 4.87
N LEU A 153 -2.19 -8.87 4.66
CA LEU A 153 -3.59 -8.47 4.72
C LEU A 153 -4.37 -8.99 3.51
N PRO A 154 -5.63 -9.40 3.71
CA PRO A 154 -6.52 -9.70 2.60
C PRO A 154 -6.78 -8.45 1.76
N ARG A 155 -7.04 -8.65 0.46
CA ARG A 155 -7.21 -7.58 -0.54
C ARG A 155 -8.27 -6.52 -0.14
N ASN A 156 -9.29 -6.92 0.60
CA ASN A 156 -10.40 -6.06 1.02
C ASN A 156 -10.39 -5.75 2.53
N SER A 157 -9.22 -5.78 3.18
CA SER A 157 -9.09 -5.58 4.64
C SER A 157 -9.73 -4.28 5.18
N SER A 158 -9.88 -3.25 4.34
CA SER A 158 -10.50 -1.98 4.73
C SER A 158 -12.03 -1.97 4.68
N THR A 159 -12.67 -2.92 3.98
CA THR A 159 -14.13 -2.97 3.84
C THR A 159 -14.80 -3.53 5.09
N ILE A 160 -16.08 -3.21 5.31
CA ILE A 160 -16.85 -3.73 6.46
C ILE A 160 -16.88 -5.27 6.42
N GLU A 161 -17.10 -5.85 5.25
CA GLU A 161 -17.08 -7.31 5.05
C GLU A 161 -15.68 -7.90 5.28
N GLY A 162 -14.62 -7.25 4.79
CA GLY A 162 -13.24 -7.69 5.04
C GLY A 162 -12.86 -7.62 6.52
N ARG A 163 -13.38 -6.64 7.26
CA ARG A 163 -13.24 -6.55 8.72
C ARG A 163 -14.09 -7.58 9.47
N ARG A 164 -15.27 -7.95 8.96
CA ARG A 164 -16.11 -9.03 9.51
C ARG A 164 -15.44 -10.41 9.42
N HIS A 165 -14.67 -10.66 8.37
CA HIS A 165 -13.87 -11.87 8.22
C HIS A 165 -12.55 -11.85 9.02
N PHE A 166 -12.21 -10.74 9.67
CA PHE A 166 -11.11 -10.65 10.64
C PHE A 166 -11.61 -11.06 12.02
N ILE A 167 -11.93 -12.35 12.19
CA ILE A 167 -12.29 -12.91 13.50
C ILE A 167 -10.98 -13.28 14.20
N THR A 168 -10.40 -12.44 15.05
CA THR A 168 -9.46 -12.99 16.05
C THR A 168 -10.24 -14.02 16.84
N VAL A 169 -9.98 -15.31 16.62
CA VAL A 169 -10.73 -16.30 17.35
C VAL A 169 -10.20 -16.34 18.77
N PRO A 170 -11.08 -16.22 19.76
CA PRO A 170 -10.75 -16.65 21.09
C PRO A 170 -10.48 -18.15 21.04
N VAL A 171 -9.20 -18.53 21.07
CA VAL A 171 -8.81 -19.90 21.40
C VAL A 171 -9.31 -20.12 22.82
N LYS A 172 -10.39 -20.88 22.97
CA LYS A 172 -10.83 -21.36 24.29
C LYS A 172 -9.65 -22.13 24.88
N LEU A 173 -9.26 -21.75 26.10
CA LEU A 173 -8.28 -22.48 26.88
C LEU A 173 -8.83 -23.88 27.13
N SER A 174 -8.44 -24.84 26.30
CA SER A 174 -8.50 -26.22 26.73
C SER A 174 -7.47 -26.33 27.84
N ARG A 175 -7.94 -26.63 29.05
CA ARG A 175 -7.08 -27.07 30.15
C ARG A 175 -6.12 -28.10 29.57
N ALA A 176 -4.83 -27.98 29.88
CA ALA A 176 -3.92 -29.09 29.67
C ALA A 176 -4.44 -30.25 30.53
N GLN A 177 -5.24 -31.14 29.94
CA GLN A 177 -5.44 -32.45 30.53
C GLN A 177 -4.08 -33.13 30.46
N ALA A 178 -3.40 -33.12 31.60
CA ALA A 178 -2.23 -33.96 31.86
C ALA A 178 -2.64 -35.45 31.99
N ASP A 179 -3.77 -35.84 31.41
CA ASP A 179 -4.36 -37.16 31.61
C ASP A 179 -3.79 -38.20 30.63
N TYR A 180 -3.03 -37.75 29.61
CA TYR A 180 -2.31 -38.63 28.69
C TYR A 180 -0.81 -38.40 28.73
N HIS A 181 -0.21 -38.76 29.86
CA HIS A 181 1.20 -39.10 29.90
C HIS A 181 1.38 -40.52 29.32
N ARG A 182 2.32 -40.69 28.38
CA ARG A 182 2.76 -42.04 27.98
C ARG A 182 3.30 -42.72 29.23
N SER A 183 2.81 -43.92 29.55
CA SER A 183 3.27 -44.68 30.72
C SER A 183 4.79 -44.84 30.65
N HIS A 184 5.50 -44.21 31.60
CA HIS A 184 6.92 -44.46 31.78
C HIS A 184 7.06 -45.78 32.54
N ILE A 185 8.11 -46.56 32.25
CA ILE A 185 8.37 -47.80 33.00
C ILE A 185 8.47 -47.50 34.51
N ASP A 186 9.06 -46.35 34.86
CA ASP A 186 9.17 -45.90 36.24
C ASP A 186 7.98 -45.07 36.74
N SER A 187 6.91 -44.89 35.96
CA SER A 187 5.74 -44.12 36.43
C SER A 187 5.15 -44.72 37.70
N GLN A 188 5.12 -46.06 37.79
CA GLN A 188 4.62 -46.75 38.97
C GLN A 188 5.56 -46.57 40.17
N PHE A 189 6.88 -46.67 39.94
CA PHE A 189 7.91 -46.46 40.96
C PHE A 189 7.90 -45.02 41.50
N ALA A 190 7.79 -44.03 40.60
CA ALA A 190 7.70 -42.62 40.97
C ALA A 190 6.41 -42.34 41.75
N ALA A 191 5.26 -42.87 41.30
CA ALA A 191 4.00 -42.71 42.00
C ALA A 191 4.01 -43.36 43.40
N THR A 192 4.57 -44.57 43.55
CA THR A 192 4.73 -45.19 44.87
C THR A 192 5.66 -44.41 45.76
N SER A 193 6.78 -43.91 45.22
CA SER A 193 7.74 -43.09 45.97
C SER A 193 7.09 -41.81 46.48
N ILE A 194 6.31 -41.12 45.64
CA ILE A 194 5.55 -39.92 46.03
C ILE A 194 4.58 -40.25 47.16
N ARG A 195 3.80 -41.33 47.04
CA ARG A 195 2.84 -41.74 48.08
C ARG A 195 3.51 -42.09 49.42
N TYR A 196 4.67 -42.75 49.38
CA TYR A 196 5.46 -43.01 50.59
C TYR A 196 5.98 -41.72 51.21
N LEU A 197 6.45 -40.77 50.40
CA LEU A 197 6.90 -39.47 50.87
C LEU A 197 5.75 -38.64 51.44
N GLU A 198 4.55 -38.67 50.86
CA GLU A 198 3.34 -38.06 51.41
C GLU A 198 2.96 -38.68 52.75
N THR A 199 3.09 -40.01 52.87
CA THR A 199 2.82 -40.72 54.13
C THR A 199 3.83 -40.30 55.21
N LEU A 200 5.13 -40.23 54.88
CA LEU A 200 6.14 -39.72 55.81
C LEU A 200 5.91 -38.26 56.19
N ALA A 201 5.54 -37.41 55.22
CA ALA A 201 5.21 -36.01 55.48
C ALA A 201 4.00 -35.88 56.42
N SER A 202 3.00 -36.76 56.29
CA SER A 202 1.85 -36.80 57.21
C SER A 202 2.21 -37.20 58.64
N ILE A 203 3.20 -38.08 58.82
CA ILE A 203 3.68 -38.52 60.13
C ILE A 203 4.48 -37.42 60.82
N LEU A 204 5.36 -36.74 60.08
CA LEU A 204 6.27 -35.72 60.62
C LEU A 204 5.59 -34.36 60.82
N GLY A 205 4.50 -34.10 60.10
CA GLY A 205 3.69 -32.90 60.25
C GLY A 205 4.29 -31.63 59.63
N PRO A 206 3.50 -30.53 59.57
CA PRO A 206 3.82 -29.32 58.81
C PRO A 206 4.93 -28.46 59.44
N THR A 207 5.36 -28.76 60.67
CA THR A 207 6.45 -28.06 61.34
C THR A 207 7.83 -28.56 60.90
N GLN A 208 7.90 -29.79 60.36
CA GLN A 208 9.17 -30.43 59.99
C GLN A 208 9.31 -30.67 58.48
N VAL A 209 8.21 -30.72 57.73
CA VAL A 209 8.21 -31.03 56.28
C VAL A 209 7.46 -29.95 55.50
N PHE A 210 8.03 -29.51 54.38
CA PHE A 210 7.37 -28.63 53.42
C PHE A 210 7.54 -29.15 51.99
N PHE A 211 6.54 -28.96 51.15
CA PHE A 211 6.58 -29.33 49.73
C PHE A 211 7.06 -28.14 48.89
N LEU A 212 8.10 -28.35 48.07
CA LEU A 212 8.58 -27.38 47.10
C LEU A 212 8.39 -27.93 45.68
N SER A 213 7.47 -27.34 44.93
CA SER A 213 7.23 -27.64 43.51
C SER A 213 7.64 -26.44 42.68
N GLN A 214 8.49 -26.64 41.66
CA GLN A 214 8.76 -25.62 40.65
C GLN A 214 7.80 -25.82 39.48
N ASP A 215 6.81 -24.93 39.34
CA ASP A 215 5.93 -24.86 38.16
C ASP A 215 6.29 -23.62 37.31
N ASP A 216 6.58 -23.83 36.02
CA ASP A 216 7.10 -22.82 35.06
C ASP A 216 5.98 -22.04 34.34
N LYS A 217 4.71 -22.45 34.47
CA LYS A 217 3.70 -22.12 33.45
C LYS A 217 2.86 -20.88 33.75
N ALA A 218 3.45 -19.69 33.66
CA ALA A 218 2.70 -18.47 33.37
C ALA A 218 2.75 -18.17 31.86
N ARG A 219 1.61 -18.06 31.16
CA ARG A 219 1.56 -17.65 29.74
C ARG A 219 0.44 -16.66 29.39
N VAL A 220 0.80 -15.75 28.47
CA VAL A 220 0.11 -14.54 27.99
C VAL A 220 -0.55 -14.82 26.61
N PRO A 221 -1.71 -14.21 26.27
CA PRO A 221 -2.50 -14.56 25.08
C PRO A 221 -1.92 -14.05 23.75
N LEU A 222 -2.15 -14.80 22.65
CA LEU A 222 -1.83 -14.43 21.27
C LEU A 222 -3.05 -14.61 20.35
N GLY A 223 -3.44 -13.54 19.64
CA GLY A 223 -4.64 -13.51 18.80
C GLY A 223 -4.45 -14.15 17.43
N ILE A 224 -5.22 -15.20 17.13
CA ILE A 224 -5.21 -15.93 15.85
C ILE A 224 -6.67 -16.22 15.47
N THR A 225 -7.01 -16.12 14.19
CA THR A 225 -8.29 -16.59 13.62
C THR A 225 -8.40 -18.12 13.73
N ALA A 226 -9.59 -18.65 14.01
CA ALA A 226 -9.87 -20.08 14.07
C ALA A 226 -10.86 -20.47 12.99
N ALA A 227 -10.45 -21.52 12.32
CA ALA A 227 -11.14 -22.29 11.32
C ALA A 227 -11.38 -21.59 9.97
N ASN A 228 -10.86 -22.26 8.94
CA ASN A 228 -11.54 -22.47 7.67
C ASN A 228 -12.70 -23.44 7.88
#